data_AF-A0A2N4SBG5-F1
#
_entry.id   AF-A0A2N4SBG5-F1
#
_cell.length_a   1.000
_cell.length_b   1.000
_cell.length_c   1.000
_cell.angle_alpha   90.00
_cell.angle_beta   90.00
_cell.angle_gamma   90.00
#
_symmetry.space_group_name_H-M   'P 1'
#
loop_
_entity.id
_entity.type
_entity.pdbx_description
1 polymer ?
#
loop_
_entity_poly.entity_id
_entity_poly.type
_entity_poly.pdbx_seq_one_letter_code
_entity_poly.pdbx_strand_id
1 'polypeptide(L)'
;MDEMVKKYLFDIQQSLVSIETFIGDKKDFSAYMQNKMLRRAVEREFEIMGEAMNKLDKVDPAIPISSKKQIIGLRNRVIHGYDKIDDEIVWGIIVRHLPKLKLEVNKLLND
;
A
#
# COMPACT_ATOMS: atom_id res chain seq x y z
N MET A 1 8.84 -18.39 -9.76
CA MET A 1 7.62 -17.55 -9.72
C MET A 1 7.33 -17.01 -11.10
N ASP A 2 6.06 -16.90 -11.49
CA ASP A 2 5.64 -16.32 -12.78
C ASP A 2 6.11 -14.85 -12.93
N GLU A 3 6.52 -14.44 -14.14
CA GLU A 3 7.05 -13.10 -14.41
C GLU A 3 6.01 -11.99 -14.12
N MET A 4 4.72 -12.23 -14.40
CA MET A 4 3.65 -11.25 -14.10
C MET A 4 3.41 -11.15 -12.60
N VAL A 5 3.42 -12.27 -11.89
CA VAL A 5 3.32 -12.30 -10.42
C VAL A 5 4.46 -11.50 -9.79
N LYS A 6 5.70 -11.75 -10.24
CA LYS A 6 6.89 -11.03 -9.74
C LYS A 6 6.81 -9.54 -10.02
N LYS A 7 6.34 -9.14 -11.21
CA LYS A 7 6.11 -7.75 -11.56
C LYS A 7 5.12 -7.06 -10.61
N TYR A 8 3.97 -7.67 -10.33
CA TYR A 8 2.99 -7.06 -9.43
C TYR A 8 3.47 -6.99 -7.98
N LEU A 9 4.19 -8.00 -7.50
CA LEU A 9 4.86 -7.95 -6.21
C LEU A 9 5.89 -6.82 -6.14
N PHE A 10 6.63 -6.60 -7.22
CA PHE A 10 7.58 -5.49 -7.30
C PHE A 10 6.87 -4.12 -7.29
N ASP A 11 5.78 -3.95 -8.05
CA ASP A 11 4.98 -2.73 -8.02
C ASP A 11 4.46 -2.43 -6.59
N ILE A 12 3.96 -3.45 -5.88
CA ILE A 12 3.54 -3.34 -4.47
C ILE A 12 4.72 -2.95 -3.57
N GLN A 13 5.87 -3.60 -3.73
CA GLN A 13 7.07 -3.31 -2.94
C GLN A 13 7.55 -1.87 -3.14
N GLN A 14 7.57 -1.38 -4.38
CA GLN A 14 7.99 -0.01 -4.68
C GLN A 14 7.06 1.00 -4.00
N SER A 15 5.74 0.82 -4.09
CA SER A 15 4.80 1.71 -3.39
C SER A 15 4.99 1.69 -1.87
N LEU A 16 5.27 0.54 -1.27
CA LEU A 16 5.58 0.44 0.16
C LEU A 16 6.84 1.24 0.53
N VAL A 17 7.91 1.10 -0.25
CA VAL A 17 9.18 1.81 -0.03
C VAL A 17 8.99 3.32 -0.22
N SER A 18 8.23 3.74 -1.23
CA SER A 18 7.89 5.16 -1.44
C SER A 18 7.15 5.74 -0.24
N ILE A 19 6.11 5.07 0.25
CA ILE A 19 5.35 5.54 1.42
C ILE A 19 6.26 5.68 2.64
N GLU A 20 7.06 4.65 2.95
CA GLU A 20 7.98 4.72 4.09
C GLU A 20 9.00 5.86 3.95
N THR A 21 9.52 6.08 2.73
CA THR A 21 10.45 7.17 2.42
C THR A 21 9.80 8.54 2.63
N PHE A 22 8.56 8.71 2.19
CA PHE A 22 7.83 9.98 2.31
C PHE A 22 7.49 10.32 3.76
N ILE A 23 7.14 9.31 4.56
CA ILE A 23 6.80 9.48 5.98
C ILE A 23 8.05 9.68 6.85
N GLY A 24 9.14 9.01 6.49
CA GLY A 24 10.40 9.01 7.24
C GLY A 24 10.31 8.31 8.60
N ASP A 25 11.46 8.14 9.23
CA ASP A 25 11.59 7.31 10.45
C ASP A 25 10.84 7.86 11.66
N LYS A 26 10.68 9.19 11.73
CA LYS A 26 10.00 9.86 12.85
C LYS A 26 8.52 9.53 12.92
N LYS A 27 7.90 9.16 11.79
CA LYS A 27 6.46 8.88 11.66
C LYS A 27 5.63 9.92 12.43
N ASP A 28 5.76 11.18 12.01
CA ASP A 28 5.06 12.30 12.65
C ASP A 28 3.70 12.54 11.99
N PHE A 29 2.63 12.19 12.71
CA PHE A 29 1.26 12.36 12.24
C PHE A 29 0.88 13.84 12.03
N SER A 30 1.34 14.74 12.89
CA SER A 30 1.02 16.17 12.76
C SER A 30 1.67 16.75 11.50
N ALA A 31 2.93 16.40 11.23
CA ALA A 31 3.61 16.79 10.00
C ALA A 31 2.90 16.23 8.74
N TYR A 32 2.43 14.99 8.79
CA TYR A 32 1.61 14.39 7.73
C TYR A 32 0.29 15.15 7.50
N MET A 33 -0.43 15.49 8.58
CA MET A 33 -1.69 16.24 8.53
C MET A 33 -1.53 17.68 8.03
N GLN A 34 -0.37 18.29 8.23
CA GLN A 34 -0.11 19.65 7.75
C GLN A 34 0.40 19.68 6.30
N ASN A 35 0.86 18.56 5.75
CA ASN A 35 1.43 18.50 4.41
C ASN A 35 0.47 17.83 3.40
N LYS A 36 -0.33 18.65 2.69
CA LYS A 36 -1.27 18.16 1.67
C LYS A 36 -0.58 17.42 0.52
N MET A 37 0.61 17.85 0.11
CA MET A 37 1.36 17.19 -0.98
C MET A 37 1.77 15.78 -0.57
N LEU A 38 2.26 15.62 0.67
CA LEU A 38 2.59 14.32 1.24
C LEU A 38 1.37 13.39 1.29
N ARG A 39 0.23 13.89 1.75
CA ARG A 39 -1.01 13.07 1.79
C ARG A 39 -1.42 12.60 0.40
N ARG A 40 -1.40 13.50 -0.60
CA ARG A 40 -1.69 13.14 -2.00
C ARG A 40 -0.69 12.15 -2.58
N ALA A 41 0.60 12.27 -2.24
CA ALA A 41 1.61 11.31 -2.66
C ALA A 41 1.34 9.92 -2.06
N VAL A 42 1.02 9.85 -0.76
CA VAL A 42 0.66 8.60 -0.09
C VAL A 42 -0.62 7.97 -0.67
N GLU A 43 -1.66 8.77 -0.89
CA GLU A 43 -2.91 8.32 -1.53
C GLU A 43 -2.62 7.69 -2.90
N ARG A 44 -1.75 8.32 -3.70
CA ARG A 44 -1.36 7.80 -5.02
C ARG A 44 -0.65 6.45 -4.91
N GLU A 45 0.24 6.27 -3.95
CA GLU A 45 0.89 4.98 -3.72
C GLU A 45 -0.10 3.89 -3.27
N PHE A 46 -1.11 4.25 -2.48
CA PHE A 46 -2.20 3.33 -2.14
C PHE A 46 -3.02 2.88 -3.36
N GLU A 47 -3.30 3.80 -4.30
CA GLU A 47 -3.98 3.45 -5.55
C GLU A 47 -3.17 2.45 -6.39
N ILE A 48 -1.87 2.73 -6.58
CA ILE A 48 -0.96 1.88 -7.36
C ILE A 48 -0.83 0.50 -6.72
N MET A 49 -0.54 0.46 -5.41
CA MET A 49 -0.44 -0.78 -4.66
C MET A 49 -1.73 -1.60 -4.72
N GLY A 50 -2.89 -0.95 -4.59
CA GLY A 50 -4.19 -1.61 -4.65
C GLY A 50 -4.53 -2.15 -6.03
N GLU A 51 -4.18 -1.44 -7.10
CA GLU A 51 -4.33 -1.91 -8.48
C GLU A 51 -3.43 -3.12 -8.76
N ALA A 52 -2.16 -3.06 -8.34
CA ALA A 52 -1.22 -4.16 -8.48
C ALA A 52 -1.69 -5.40 -7.70
N MET A 53 -2.17 -5.23 -6.46
CA MET A 53 -2.74 -6.30 -5.65
C MET A 53 -3.98 -6.94 -6.29
N ASN A 54 -4.85 -6.14 -6.91
CA ASN A 54 -6.03 -6.64 -7.62
C ASN A 54 -5.65 -7.47 -8.86
N LYS A 55 -4.61 -7.06 -9.60
CA LYS A 55 -4.10 -7.84 -10.73
C LYS A 55 -3.42 -9.11 -10.28
N LEU A 56 -2.63 -9.04 -9.20
CA LEU A 56 -2.00 -10.18 -8.56
C LEU A 56 -3.04 -11.21 -8.10
N ASP A 57 -4.12 -10.78 -7.44
CA ASP A 57 -5.20 -11.67 -6.98
C ASP A 57 -5.86 -12.44 -8.13
N LYS A 58 -5.97 -11.84 -9.31
CA LYS A 58 -6.57 -12.48 -10.49
C LYS A 58 -5.64 -13.52 -11.14
N VAL A 59 -4.33 -13.29 -11.08
CA VAL A 59 -3.33 -14.19 -11.66
C VAL A 59 -2.98 -15.32 -10.69
N ASP A 60 -2.85 -15.00 -9.40
CA ASP A 60 -2.59 -15.98 -8.34
C ASP A 60 -3.51 -15.71 -7.12
N PRO A 61 -4.73 -16.25 -7.13
CA PRO A 61 -5.65 -16.14 -6.00
C PRO A 61 -5.14 -16.81 -4.72
N ALA A 62 -4.21 -17.76 -4.82
CA ALA A 62 -3.69 -18.53 -3.71
C ALA A 62 -2.45 -17.89 -3.06
N ILE A 63 -1.92 -16.80 -3.63
CA ILE A 63 -0.72 -16.14 -3.10
C ILE A 63 -0.88 -15.77 -1.63
N PRO A 64 0.10 -16.08 -0.75
CA PRO A 64 -0.08 -16.02 0.69
C PRO A 64 0.15 -14.61 1.25
N ILE A 65 -0.64 -13.64 0.78
CA ILE A 65 -0.67 -12.27 1.31
C ILE A 65 -1.94 -12.10 2.16
N SER A 66 -1.77 -11.86 3.45
CA SER A 66 -2.87 -11.93 4.42
C SER A 66 -3.87 -10.78 4.30
N SER A 67 -3.42 -9.63 3.79
CA SER A 67 -4.19 -8.38 3.70
C SER A 67 -4.69 -8.05 2.29
N LYS A 68 -4.61 -8.99 1.35
CA LYS A 68 -4.93 -8.79 -0.09
C LYS A 68 -6.28 -8.12 -0.33
N LYS A 69 -7.36 -8.68 0.26
CA LYS A 69 -8.73 -8.13 0.10
C LYS A 69 -8.86 -6.72 0.67
N GLN A 70 -8.20 -6.46 1.79
CA GLN A 70 -8.22 -5.17 2.46
C GLN A 70 -7.51 -4.10 1.63
N ILE A 71 -6.38 -4.44 1.00
CA ILE A 71 -5.60 -3.54 0.13
C ILE A 71 -6.41 -3.19 -1.13
N ILE A 72 -7.08 -4.18 -1.74
CA ILE A 72 -7.97 -3.95 -2.88
C ILE A 72 -9.16 -3.07 -2.46
N GLY A 73 -9.73 -3.31 -1.28
CA GLY A 73 -10.79 -2.47 -0.73
C GLY A 73 -10.32 -1.03 -0.43
N LEU A 74 -9.09 -0.86 0.04
CA LEU A 74 -8.50 0.45 0.33
C LEU A 74 -8.42 1.31 -0.93
N ARG A 75 -7.99 0.76 -2.08
CA ARG A 75 -8.03 1.45 -3.38
C ARG A 75 -9.40 2.06 -3.64
N ASN A 76 -10.46 1.27 -3.50
CA ASN A 76 -11.82 1.73 -3.77
C ASN A 76 -12.23 2.87 -2.82
N ARG A 77 -11.77 2.83 -1.57
CA ARG A 77 -12.04 3.90 -0.59
C ARG A 77 -11.25 5.18 -0.87
N VAL A 78 -10.01 5.07 -1.33
CA VAL A 78 -9.16 6.22 -1.70
C VAL A 78 -9.72 6.92 -2.95
N ILE A 79 -10.08 6.18 -4.00
CA ILE A 79 -10.57 6.78 -5.27
C ILE A 79 -11.99 7.37 -5.18
N HIS A 80 -12.86 6.82 -4.32
CA HIS A 80 -14.25 7.27 -4.18
C HIS A 80 -14.47 8.22 -2.99
N GLY A 81 -13.47 8.39 -2.13
CA GLY A 81 -13.63 8.99 -0.80
C GLY A 81 -13.11 10.41 -0.64
N TYR A 82 -12.85 11.19 -1.69
CA TYR A 82 -12.15 12.48 -1.57
C TYR A 82 -12.82 13.53 -0.65
N ASP A 83 -14.11 13.36 -0.28
CA ASP A 83 -14.82 14.17 0.71
C ASP A 83 -14.77 13.62 2.16
N LYS A 84 -14.27 12.39 2.38
CA LYS A 84 -14.23 11.66 3.68
C LYS A 84 -13.07 10.67 3.82
N ILE A 85 -11.91 10.90 3.20
CA ILE A 85 -10.72 10.12 3.57
C ILE A 85 -10.35 10.58 4.97
N ASP A 86 -10.56 9.69 5.93
CA ASP A 86 -10.14 9.88 7.30
C ASP A 86 -8.63 9.64 7.35
N ASP A 87 -7.87 10.73 7.39
CA ASP A 87 -6.42 10.70 7.42
C ASP A 87 -5.89 9.91 8.64
N GLU A 88 -6.66 9.79 9.73
CA GLU A 88 -6.31 8.94 10.88
C GLU A 88 -6.39 7.45 10.52
N ILE A 89 -7.35 7.05 9.70
CA ILE A 89 -7.46 5.68 9.19
C ILE A 89 -6.27 5.39 8.27
N VAL A 90 -5.98 6.29 7.34
CA VAL A 90 -4.85 6.15 6.41
C VAL A 90 -3.54 6.02 7.20
N TRP A 91 -3.33 6.92 8.16
CA TRP A 91 -2.18 6.87 9.05
C TRP A 91 -2.10 5.56 9.83
N GLY A 92 -3.23 5.10 10.38
CA GLY A 92 -3.33 3.84 11.07
C GLY A 92 -2.92 2.64 10.21
N ILE A 93 -3.20 2.68 8.90
CA ILE A 93 -2.78 1.66 7.93
C ILE A 93 -1.26 1.72 7.71
N ILE A 94 -0.73 2.92 7.49
CA ILE A 94 0.72 3.14 7.29
C ILE A 94 1.51 2.56 8.45
N VAL A 95 1.12 2.87 9.69
CA VAL A 95 1.91 2.51 10.87
C VAL A 95 1.73 1.04 11.25
N ARG A 96 0.52 0.48 11.12
CA ARG A 96 0.19 -0.85 11.68
C ARG A 96 0.15 -1.98 10.66
N HIS A 97 -0.17 -1.69 9.40
CA HIS A 97 -0.46 -2.72 8.40
C HIS A 97 0.60 -2.82 7.30
N LEU A 98 1.15 -1.69 6.85
CA LEU A 98 2.18 -1.70 5.81
C LEU A 98 3.46 -2.44 6.20
N PRO A 99 3.97 -2.37 7.45
CA PRO A 99 5.17 -3.13 7.82
C PRO A 99 4.99 -4.64 7.65
N LYS A 100 3.81 -5.16 8.02
CA LYS A 100 3.50 -6.59 7.84
C LYS A 100 3.41 -6.96 6.36
N LEU A 101 2.71 -6.15 5.56
CA LEU A 101 2.61 -6.38 4.12
C LEU A 101 3.99 -6.38 3.45
N LYS A 102 4.87 -5.45 3.83
CA LYS A 102 6.24 -5.37 3.31
C LYS A 102 7.03 -6.63 3.60
N LEU A 103 6.90 -7.21 4.79
CA LEU A 103 7.54 -8.48 5.12
C LEU A 103 7.02 -9.64 4.26
N GLU A 104 5.71 -9.74 4.07
CA GLU A 104 5.09 -10.78 3.23
C GLU A 104 5.55 -10.65 1.76
N VAL A 105 5.53 -9.44 1.20
CA VAL A 105 5.92 -9.18 -0.20
C VAL A 105 7.41 -9.41 -0.41
N ASN A 106 8.26 -8.95 0.50
CA ASN A 106 9.71 -9.15 0.40
C ASN A 106 10.09 -10.63 0.50
N LYS A 107 9.38 -11.40 1.34
CA LYS A 107 9.58 -12.84 1.42
C LYS A 107 9.29 -13.49 0.07
N LEU A 108 8.12 -13.19 -0.51
CA LEU A 108 7.72 -13.75 -1.81
C LEU A 108 8.65 -13.35 -2.96
N LEU A 109 9.25 -12.16 -2.93
CA LEU A 109 10.20 -11.71 -3.95
C LEU A 109 11.58 -12.38 -3.86
N ASN A 110 11.94 -12.89 -2.69
CA ASN A 110 13.23 -13.55 -2.43
C ASN A 110 13.15 -15.10 -2.50
N ASP A 111 11.93 -15.64 -2.61
CA ASP A 111 11.65 -17.07 -2.84
C ASP A 111 11.67 -17.41 -4.35
#